data_AF-A0A3L6FRT4-F1
#
_entry.id   AF-A0A3L6FRT4-F1
#
_cell.length_a   1.000
_cell.length_b   1.000
_cell.length_c   1.000
_cell.angle_alpha   90.00
_cell.angle_beta   90.00
_cell.angle_gamma   90.00
#
_symmetry.space_group_name_H-M   'P 1'
#
loop_
_entity.id
_entity.type
_entity.pdbx_description
1 polymer ?
#
loop_
_entity_poly.entity_id
_entity_poly.type
_entity_poly.pdbx_seq_one_letter_code
_entity_poly.pdbx_strand_id
1 'polypeptide(L)'
;MLPGPHRPSRRANPHCASGGAASRPPCSLPPLWFGPGGVFKVALFADLHYGEDAWTDWGSAQDAASDRVMAAVLDVENPDLVVYLGDLVTANNLPVPNASLYWDRAVSAV
;
A
#
# COMPACT_ATOMS: atom_id res chain seq x y z
N MET A 1 20.99 9.72 -18.34
CA MET A 1 19.77 10.39 -17.84
C MET A 1 18.62 9.97 -18.75
N LEU A 2 17.96 8.85 -18.46
CA LEU A 2 16.78 8.43 -19.22
C LEU A 2 15.54 9.09 -18.59
N PRO A 3 14.62 9.66 -19.37
CA PRO A 3 13.38 10.19 -18.83
C PRO A 3 12.57 9.04 -18.22
N GLY A 4 12.16 9.19 -16.96
CA GLY A 4 11.31 8.22 -16.27
C GLY A 4 9.94 8.11 -16.93
N PRO A 5 9.23 6.97 -16.75
CA PRO A 5 7.91 6.77 -17.34
C PRO A 5 6.94 7.84 -16.85
N HIS A 6 6.19 8.43 -17.77
CA HIS A 6 5.12 9.37 -17.46
C HIS A 6 4.07 8.67 -16.59
N ARG A 7 4.04 9.02 -15.30
CA ARG A 7 2.95 8.67 -14.39
C ARG A 7 1.66 9.27 -14.96
N PRO A 8 0.65 8.47 -15.36
CA PRO A 8 -0.62 9.05 -15.78
C PRO A 8 -1.20 9.87 -14.62
N SER A 9 -1.59 11.09 -14.91
CA SER A 9 -2.33 11.95 -13.98
C SER A 9 -3.51 11.16 -13.45
N ARG A 10 -3.57 10.95 -12.12
CA ARG A 10 -4.79 10.48 -11.46
C ARG A 10 -5.86 11.51 -11.83
N ARG A 11 -6.79 11.15 -12.73
CA ARG A 11 -7.93 12.02 -13.06
C ARG A 11 -8.62 12.35 -11.74
N ALA A 12 -8.71 13.63 -11.41
CA ALA A 12 -9.53 14.08 -10.30
C ALA A 12 -10.96 13.60 -10.55
N ASN A 13 -11.52 12.89 -9.56
CA ASN A 13 -12.89 12.42 -9.62
C ASN A 13 -13.83 13.64 -9.55
N PRO A 14 -14.71 13.89 -10.54
CA PRO A 14 -15.55 15.09 -10.59
C PRO A 14 -16.59 15.19 -9.45
N HIS A 15 -16.66 14.20 -8.55
CA HIS A 15 -17.66 14.15 -7.48
C HIS A 15 -17.28 14.82 -6.16
N CYS A 16 -16.05 15.29 -5.97
CA CYS A 16 -15.72 16.16 -4.82
C CYS A 16 -15.17 17.49 -5.36
N ALA A 17 -16.04 18.49 -5.48
CA ALA A 17 -15.63 19.86 -5.79
C ALA A 17 -14.76 20.41 -4.65
N SER A 18 -13.65 21.06 -5.02
CA SER A 18 -12.77 21.82 -4.12
C SER A 18 -13.48 23.09 -3.64
N GLY A 19 -14.05 23.06 -2.44
CA GLY A 19 -14.68 24.21 -1.79
C GLY A 19 -14.43 24.20 -0.28
N GLY A 20 -14.18 25.38 0.27
CA GLY A 20 -13.54 25.65 1.57
C GLY A 20 -14.16 25.04 2.84
N ALA A 21 -13.34 25.06 3.87
CA ALA A 21 -13.52 24.40 5.17
C ALA A 21 -14.66 25.01 6.01
N ALA A 22 -15.74 24.25 6.16
CA ALA A 22 -16.44 23.99 7.43
C ALA A 22 -17.64 23.07 7.14
N SER A 23 -17.77 21.99 7.91
CA SER A 23 -18.93 21.07 7.94
C SER A 23 -19.33 20.34 6.63
N ARG A 24 -18.40 19.69 5.93
CA ARG A 24 -18.80 18.63 4.97
C ARG A 24 -18.78 17.26 5.67
N PRO A 25 -19.83 16.43 5.56
CA PRO A 25 -19.71 15.01 5.87
C PRO A 25 -18.55 14.45 5.03
N PRO A 26 -17.75 13.50 5.56
CA PRO A 26 -16.66 12.91 4.80
C PRO A 26 -17.23 12.45 3.45
N CYS A 27 -16.58 12.84 2.33
CA CYS A 27 -16.93 12.26 1.03
C CYS A 27 -16.89 10.74 1.26
N SER A 28 -18.05 10.08 1.31
CA SER A 28 -18.13 8.66 1.56
C SER A 28 -17.21 7.99 0.56
N LEU A 29 -16.32 7.10 1.03
CA LEU A 29 -15.48 6.33 0.13
C LEU A 29 -16.40 5.73 -0.92
N PRO A 30 -16.06 5.93 -2.20
CA PRO A 30 -17.00 5.61 -3.24
C PRO A 30 -17.11 4.06 -3.27
N PRO A 31 -18.31 3.50 -3.49
CA PRO A 31 -18.56 2.07 -3.29
C PRO A 31 -17.66 1.22 -4.17
N LEU A 32 -17.38 -0.03 -3.79
CA LEU A 32 -16.62 -0.92 -4.68
C LEU A 32 -17.40 -1.17 -5.98
N TRP A 33 -16.74 -0.96 -7.12
CA TRP A 33 -17.31 -1.14 -8.45
C TRP A 33 -16.40 -1.99 -9.31
N PHE A 34 -17.00 -2.69 -10.28
CA PHE A 34 -16.22 -3.34 -11.33
C PHE A 34 -15.59 -2.30 -12.26
N GLY A 35 -14.35 -2.56 -12.67
CA GLY A 35 -13.67 -1.76 -13.68
C GLY A 35 -14.27 -1.94 -15.09
N PRO A 36 -13.81 -1.15 -16.06
CA PRO A 36 -14.20 -1.32 -17.46
C PRO A 36 -13.95 -2.76 -17.93
N GLY A 37 -14.99 -3.43 -18.42
CA GLY A 37 -14.93 -4.85 -18.81
C GLY A 37 -15.49 -5.82 -17.78
N GLY A 38 -16.03 -5.33 -16.65
CA GLY A 38 -16.74 -6.18 -15.68
C GLY A 38 -15.82 -7.01 -14.79
N VAL A 39 -14.53 -6.64 -14.70
CA VAL A 39 -13.54 -7.29 -13.84
C VAL A 39 -13.27 -6.40 -12.63
N PHE A 40 -13.19 -7.00 -11.45
CA PHE A 40 -12.75 -6.35 -10.22
C PHE A 40 -11.51 -7.07 -9.71
N LYS A 41 -10.39 -6.36 -9.65
CA LYS A 41 -9.09 -6.94 -9.27
C LYS A 41 -8.81 -6.68 -7.79
N VAL A 42 -8.50 -7.74 -7.06
CA VAL A 42 -8.04 -7.64 -5.67
C VAL A 42 -6.60 -8.11 -5.59
N ALA A 43 -5.71 -7.27 -5.08
CA ALA A 43 -4.38 -7.68 -4.67
C ALA A 43 -4.39 -8.03 -3.19
N LEU A 44 -3.72 -9.11 -2.85
CA LEU A 44 -3.71 -9.66 -1.50
C LEU A 44 -2.28 -9.87 -1.04
N PHE A 45 -1.93 -9.30 0.10
CA PHE A 45 -0.63 -9.47 0.74
C PHE A 45 -0.80 -10.04 2.15
N ALA A 46 0.06 -10.97 2.53
CA ALA A 46 0.03 -11.66 3.82
C ALA A 46 1.46 -12.03 4.22
N ASP A 47 1.69 -12.30 5.50
CA ASP A 47 2.93 -12.90 6.00
C ASP A 47 4.18 -12.11 5.56
N LEU A 48 4.10 -10.78 5.61
CA LEU A 48 5.19 -9.89 5.19
C LEU A 48 6.31 -9.81 6.22
N HIS A 49 5.97 -10.04 7.49
CA HIS A 49 6.92 -10.19 8.60
C HIS A 49 7.90 -9.01 8.77
N TYR A 50 7.46 -7.77 8.51
CA TYR A 50 8.34 -6.61 8.61
C TYR A 50 9.01 -6.51 9.99
N GLY A 51 10.32 -6.26 9.96
CA GLY A 51 11.16 -6.09 11.14
C GLY A 51 11.61 -7.38 11.83
N GLU A 52 11.42 -8.54 11.19
CA GLU A 52 12.08 -9.77 11.61
C GLU A 52 13.60 -9.60 11.63
N ASP A 53 14.26 -10.09 12.68
CA ASP A 53 15.73 -10.06 12.81
C ASP A 53 16.36 -8.69 12.52
N ALA A 54 15.67 -7.61 12.94
CA ALA A 54 16.02 -6.21 12.67
C ALA A 54 17.41 -5.77 13.19
N TRP A 55 18.05 -6.57 14.03
CA TRP A 55 19.42 -6.36 14.51
C TRP A 55 20.50 -6.94 13.56
N THR A 56 20.09 -7.49 12.42
CA THR A 56 20.97 -8.02 11.37
C THR A 56 20.64 -7.41 10.01
N ASP A 57 21.61 -7.43 9.09
CA ASP A 57 21.38 -6.99 7.72
C ASP A 57 20.38 -7.88 6.96
N TRP A 58 20.26 -9.16 7.36
CA TRP A 58 19.34 -10.11 6.73
C TRP A 58 17.87 -9.67 6.84
N GLY A 59 17.44 -9.24 8.03
CA GLY A 59 16.05 -8.79 8.27
C GLY A 59 15.66 -7.62 7.38
N SER A 60 16.49 -6.58 7.37
CA SER A 60 16.26 -5.38 6.54
C SER A 60 16.24 -5.70 5.03
N ALA A 61 16.98 -6.73 4.60
CA ALA A 61 16.98 -7.21 3.23
C ALA A 61 15.68 -7.93 2.85
N GLN A 62 15.04 -8.63 3.80
CA GLN A 62 13.72 -9.25 3.59
C GLN A 62 12.62 -8.20 3.47
N ASP A 63 12.59 -7.21 4.36
CA ASP A 63 11.67 -6.07 4.23
C ASP A 63 11.79 -5.42 2.84
N ALA A 64 13.03 -5.20 2.36
CA ALA A 64 13.28 -4.61 1.05
C ALA A 64 12.91 -5.54 -0.11
N ALA A 65 12.89 -6.86 0.08
CA ALA A 65 12.41 -7.81 -0.91
C ALA A 65 10.88 -7.77 -1.00
N SER A 66 10.19 -7.72 0.15
CA SER A 66 8.74 -7.51 0.24
C SER A 66 8.33 -6.21 -0.46
N ASP A 67 9.02 -5.09 -0.18
CA ASP A 67 8.79 -3.80 -0.85
C ASP A 67 8.82 -3.94 -2.39
N ARG A 68 9.82 -4.66 -2.92
CA ARG A 68 9.99 -4.85 -4.37
C ARG A 68 8.88 -5.69 -4.98
N VAL A 69 8.49 -6.79 -4.33
CA VAL A 69 7.43 -7.67 -4.83
C VAL A 69 6.09 -6.94 -4.81
N MET A 70 5.76 -6.28 -3.70
CA MET A 70 4.52 -5.52 -3.57
C MET A 70 4.44 -4.41 -4.61
N ALA A 71 5.51 -3.61 -4.78
CA ALA A 71 5.55 -2.57 -5.81
C ALA A 71 5.38 -3.13 -7.22
N ALA A 72 6.05 -4.24 -7.56
CA ALA A 72 5.93 -4.86 -8.86
C ALA A 72 4.51 -5.37 -9.15
N VAL A 73 3.86 -6.01 -8.17
CA VAL A 73 2.46 -6.48 -8.31
C VAL A 73 1.51 -5.29 -8.49
N LEU A 74 1.66 -4.24 -7.68
CA LEU A 74 0.79 -3.07 -7.76
C LEU A 74 0.94 -2.32 -9.10
N ASP A 75 2.17 -2.17 -9.60
CA ASP A 75 2.46 -1.52 -10.89
C ASP A 75 1.95 -2.35 -12.09
N VAL A 76 2.12 -3.67 -12.06
CA VAL A 76 1.75 -4.54 -13.19
C VAL A 76 0.24 -4.82 -13.23
N GLU A 77 -0.37 -5.12 -12.08
CA GLU A 77 -1.75 -5.59 -12.05
C GLU A 77 -2.77 -4.46 -11.95
N ASN A 78 -2.39 -3.30 -11.40
CA ASN A 78 -3.27 -2.17 -11.15
C ASN A 78 -4.61 -2.60 -10.51
N PRO A 79 -4.59 -3.15 -9.28
CA PRO A 79 -5.78 -3.67 -8.61
C PRO A 79 -6.76 -2.56 -8.19
N ASP A 80 -8.03 -2.90 -8.05
CA ASP A 80 -9.09 -1.99 -7.57
C ASP A 80 -9.15 -1.94 -6.03
N LEU A 81 -8.70 -3.01 -5.37
CA LEU A 81 -8.63 -3.12 -3.91
C LEU A 81 -7.36 -3.87 -3.50
N VAL A 82 -6.67 -3.35 -2.49
CA VAL A 82 -5.55 -4.03 -1.82
C VAL A 82 -6.01 -4.48 -0.44
N VAL A 83 -5.78 -5.76 -0.12
CA VAL A 83 -6.13 -6.36 1.17
C VAL A 83 -4.86 -6.92 1.81
N TYR A 84 -4.68 -6.61 3.09
CA TYR A 84 -3.65 -7.22 3.93
C TYR A 84 -4.30 -8.25 4.86
N LEU A 85 -3.92 -9.53 4.76
CA LEU A 85 -4.59 -10.62 5.49
C LEU A 85 -4.07 -10.89 6.90
N GLY A 86 -2.88 -10.41 7.25
CA GLY A 86 -2.25 -10.71 8.54
C GLY A 86 -0.73 -10.73 8.46
N ASP A 87 -0.09 -10.79 9.61
CA ASP A 87 1.36 -10.94 9.78
C ASP A 87 2.19 -9.91 8.99
N LEU A 88 1.71 -8.67 8.97
CA LEU A 88 2.44 -7.55 8.35
C LEU A 88 3.72 -7.23 9.12
N VAL A 89 3.70 -7.36 10.45
CA VAL A 89 4.81 -7.03 11.36
C VAL A 89 5.09 -8.25 12.22
N THR A 90 6.36 -8.61 12.36
CA THR A 90 6.79 -9.85 13.03
C THR A 90 6.48 -9.90 14.53
N ALA A 91 6.26 -8.75 15.18
CA ALA A 91 5.88 -8.61 16.59
C ALA A 91 6.83 -9.32 17.58
N ASN A 92 6.64 -10.62 17.83
CA ASN A 92 7.31 -11.42 18.86
C ASN A 92 8.83 -11.50 18.70
N ASN A 93 9.39 -11.11 17.56
CA ASN A 93 10.82 -11.13 17.27
C ASN A 93 11.34 -9.74 16.84
N LEU A 94 10.91 -8.68 17.53
CA LEU A 94 11.14 -7.28 17.15
C LEU A 94 11.63 -6.44 18.34
N PRO A 95 12.93 -6.47 18.70
CA PRO A 95 13.48 -5.83 19.89
C PRO A 95 13.72 -4.32 19.68
N VAL A 96 12.70 -3.60 19.20
CA VAL A 96 12.74 -2.13 19.06
C VAL A 96 11.71 -1.44 19.96
N PRO A 97 12.01 -0.23 20.47
CA PRO A 97 11.06 0.51 21.31
C PRO A 97 9.80 0.97 20.57
N ASN A 98 9.87 1.12 19.25
CA ASN A 98 8.74 1.54 18.43
C ASN A 98 8.54 0.59 17.23
N ALA A 99 7.54 -0.28 17.32
CA ALA A 99 7.17 -1.18 16.23
C ALA A 99 6.33 -0.51 15.13
N SER A 100 5.79 0.70 15.36
CA SER A 100 4.90 1.37 14.40
C SER A 100 5.61 1.72 13.10
N LEU A 101 6.94 1.89 13.12
CA LEU A 101 7.70 2.20 11.91
C LEU A 101 7.61 1.08 10.86
N TYR A 102 7.49 -0.18 11.31
CA TYR A 102 7.35 -1.33 10.42
C TYR A 102 5.94 -1.44 9.87
N TRP A 103 4.94 -1.07 10.68
CA TRP A 103 3.57 -0.89 10.19
C TRP A 103 3.51 0.17 9.10
N ASP A 104 4.06 1.36 9.38
CA ASP A 104 4.09 2.49 8.44
C ASP A 104 4.79 2.10 7.14
N ARG A 105 5.90 1.36 7.22
CA ARG A 105 6.60 0.83 6.06
C ARG A 105 5.75 -0.19 5.29
N ALA A 106 5.20 -1.19 5.97
CA ALA A 106 4.41 -2.26 5.35
C ALA A 106 3.22 -1.73 4.55
N VAL A 107 2.58 -0.65 5.02
CA VAL A 107 1.41 -0.05 4.34
C VAL A 107 1.77 1.12 3.42
N SER A 108 3.06 1.46 3.26
CA SER A 108 3.49 2.59 2.41
C SER A 108 3.57 2.27 0.92
N ALA A 109 3.42 0.99 0.55
CA ALA A 109 3.52 0.54 -0.84
C ALA A 109 2.34 0.97 -1.74
N VAL A 110 1.27 1.55 -1.18
CA VAL A 110 0.01 1.90 -1.86
C VAL A 110 -0.18 3.38 -2.16
#